data_AF-A0A2N9F863-F1
#
_entry.id   AF-A0A2N9F863-F1
#
_cell.length_a   1.000
_cell.length_b   1.000
_cell.length_c   1.000
_cell.angle_alpha   90.00
_cell.angle_beta   90.00
_cell.angle_gamma   90.00
#
_symmetry.space_group_name_H-M   'P 1'
#
loop_
_entity.id
_entity.type
_entity.pdbx_description
1 polymer ?
#
loop_
_entity_poly.entity_id
_entity_poly.type
_entity_poly.pdbx_seq_one_letter_code
_entity_poly.pdbx_strand_id
1 'polypeptide(L)'
;MEPRDTRYVSLDDGRKLCLECLDTAIMDTNQCQPLYLDIQEFYEGLNMKVEQEVPLLLVERQALNEAREGEKNGHYHMPETRGLCLSEEQTISTVRRPRIGTGKRATITEPYKLRRHCEVTAILILYGLPRLLTGSILTHEMMHAWLRLKGYRTLSQDVEEGICQVLAHMWLSSKLMSGSGSNIASTSSSASTALRRDTGSQYERKLGEFFKHQIESDISHVYGDGFRAGQEAVRKYGLESTLNHIQMTGCFPP
;
A
#
# COMPACT_ATOMS: atom_id res chain seq x y z
N MET A 1 20.40 -4.47 -6.40
CA MET A 1 21.02 -3.40 -7.21
C MET A 1 21.98 -2.70 -6.27
N GLU A 2 23.29 -2.76 -6.52
CA GLU A 2 24.29 -2.16 -5.62
C GLU A 2 24.89 -0.90 -6.23
N PRO A 3 24.94 0.23 -5.48
CA PRO A 3 25.63 1.44 -5.92
C PRO A 3 27.13 1.17 -6.10
N ARG A 4 27.69 1.53 -7.26
CA ARG A 4 29.15 1.50 -7.52
C ARG A 4 29.68 2.94 -7.49
N ASP A 5 30.68 3.21 -6.65
CA ASP A 5 31.39 4.50 -6.54
C ASP A 5 30.53 5.75 -6.27
N THR A 6 29.53 5.65 -5.39
CA THR A 6 28.56 6.74 -5.15
C THR A 6 28.82 7.51 -3.87
N ARG A 7 28.75 8.84 -3.96
CA ARG A 7 28.61 9.71 -2.78
C ARG A 7 27.20 9.54 -2.22
N TYR A 8 27.07 9.58 -0.89
CA TYR A 8 25.78 9.45 -0.22
C TYR A 8 25.39 10.77 0.45
N VAL A 9 24.09 11.05 0.47
CA VAL A 9 23.50 12.11 1.29
C VAL A 9 22.84 11.44 2.50
N SER A 10 23.13 11.97 3.69
CA SER A 10 22.50 11.46 4.92
C SER A 10 21.18 12.18 5.14
N LEU A 11 20.16 11.42 5.52
CA LEU A 11 18.88 11.93 6.00
C LEU A 11 18.94 12.10 7.52
N ASP A 12 18.03 12.92 8.05
CA ASP A 12 17.95 13.23 9.49
C ASP A 12 17.65 11.97 10.33
N ASP A 13 16.96 10.98 9.75
CA ASP A 13 16.66 9.69 10.37
C ASP A 13 17.80 8.65 10.29
N GLY A 14 19.00 9.07 9.85
CA GLY A 14 20.20 8.25 9.75
C GLY A 14 20.29 7.36 8.50
N ARG A 15 19.28 7.36 7.61
CA ARG A 15 19.39 6.69 6.31
C ARG A 15 20.35 7.44 5.39
N LYS A 16 20.86 6.72 4.39
CA LYS A 16 21.75 7.26 3.37
C LYS A 16 21.16 7.02 1.98
N LEU A 17 21.06 8.08 1.20
CA LEU A 17 20.60 8.04 -0.19
C LEU A 17 21.81 8.13 -1.12
N CYS A 18 21.91 7.23 -2.08
CA CYS A 18 22.82 7.45 -3.21
C CYS A 18 22.27 8.58 -4.09
N LEU A 19 23.15 9.20 -4.90
CA LEU A 19 22.75 10.32 -5.75
C LEU A 19 21.66 9.95 -6.76
N GLU A 20 21.67 8.73 -7.29
CA GLU A 20 20.66 8.29 -8.26
C GLU A 20 19.27 8.10 -7.61
N CYS A 21 19.22 7.60 -6.37
CA CYS A 21 17.98 7.53 -5.60
C CYS A 21 17.48 8.94 -5.23
N LEU A 22 18.40 9.85 -4.89
CA LEU A 22 18.07 11.23 -4.52
C LEU A 22 17.36 11.97 -5.65
N ASP A 23 17.75 11.75 -6.90
CA ASP A 23 17.16 12.41 -8.08
C ASP A 23 15.65 12.12 -8.24
N THR A 24 15.15 11.02 -7.67
CA THR A 24 13.72 10.64 -7.72
C THR A 24 13.09 10.54 -6.34
N ALA A 25 13.79 10.91 -5.28
CA ALA A 25 13.31 10.80 -3.91
C ALA A 25 12.19 11.83 -3.66
N ILE A 26 11.12 11.40 -3.00
CA ILE A 26 10.04 12.29 -2.56
C ILE A 26 10.34 12.74 -1.15
N MET A 27 10.63 14.04 -0.98
CA MET A 27 11.14 14.56 0.29
C MET A 27 10.05 15.09 1.23
N ASP A 28 8.88 15.43 0.70
CA ASP A 28 7.77 15.98 1.48
C ASP A 28 6.40 15.62 0.90
N THR A 29 5.35 15.85 1.69
CA THR A 29 3.96 15.54 1.32
C THR A 29 3.48 16.27 0.07
N ASN A 30 3.92 17.51 -0.16
CA ASN A 30 3.48 18.29 -1.33
C ASN A 30 4.06 17.69 -2.62
N GLN A 31 5.32 17.26 -2.58
CA GLN A 31 5.96 16.54 -3.69
C GLN A 31 5.28 15.20 -3.98
N CYS A 32 4.64 14.58 -2.98
CA CYS A 32 3.93 13.31 -3.17
C CYS A 32 2.53 13.48 -3.80
N GLN A 33 1.95 14.68 -3.82
CA GLN A 33 0.57 14.88 -4.29
C GLN A 33 0.31 14.40 -5.73
N PRO A 34 1.18 14.69 -6.73
CA PRO A 34 0.97 14.18 -8.08
C PRO A 34 0.95 12.65 -8.15
N LEU A 35 1.77 12.00 -7.31
CA LEU A 35 1.81 10.53 -7.22
C LEU A 35 0.56 9.99 -6.53
N TYR A 36 0.05 10.66 -5.50
CA TYR A 36 -1.18 10.28 -4.83
C TYR A 36 -2.39 10.34 -5.78
N LEU A 37 -2.53 11.43 -6.55
CA LEU A 37 -3.58 11.57 -7.56
C LEU A 37 -3.50 10.48 -8.65
N ASP A 38 -2.29 10.19 -9.13
CA ASP A 38 -2.04 9.12 -10.11
C ASP A 38 -2.46 7.73 -9.58
N ILE A 39 -2.23 7.48 -8.29
CA ILE A 39 -2.64 6.23 -7.62
C ILE A 39 -4.15 6.22 -7.39
N GLN A 40 -4.79 7.36 -7.07
CA GLN A 40 -6.26 7.45 -7.00
C GLN A 40 -6.90 7.13 -8.37
N GLU A 41 -6.34 7.65 -9.46
CA GLU A 41 -6.79 7.34 -10.82
C GLU A 41 -6.59 5.86 -11.16
N PHE A 42 -5.47 5.26 -10.76
CA PHE A 42 -5.24 3.82 -10.91
C PHE A 42 -6.34 2.99 -10.21
N TYR A 43 -6.69 3.33 -8.96
CA TYR A 43 -7.76 2.65 -8.23
C TYR A 43 -9.14 2.89 -8.86
N GLU A 44 -9.43 4.10 -9.34
CA GLU A 44 -10.67 4.39 -10.06
C GLU A 44 -10.76 3.58 -11.37
N GLY A 45 -9.65 3.43 -12.10
CA GLY A 45 -9.55 2.57 -13.29
C GLY A 45 -9.76 1.08 -13.01
N LEU A 46 -9.54 0.62 -11.77
CA LEU A 46 -9.88 -0.73 -11.30
C LEU A 46 -11.31 -0.84 -10.77
N ASN A 47 -12.13 0.21 -10.89
CA ASN A 47 -13.45 0.32 -10.27
C ASN A 47 -13.42 0.22 -8.73
N MET A 48 -12.31 0.65 -8.13
CA MET A 48 -12.00 0.58 -6.70
C MET A 48 -11.80 1.99 -6.10
N LYS A 49 -12.65 2.94 -6.49
CA LYS A 49 -12.57 4.31 -5.98
C LYS A 49 -12.58 4.34 -4.44
N VAL A 50 -11.59 5.02 -3.86
CA VAL A 50 -11.53 5.32 -2.42
C VAL A 50 -12.36 6.57 -2.18
N GLU A 51 -13.53 6.42 -1.57
CA GLU A 51 -14.53 7.50 -1.43
C GLU A 51 -14.14 8.52 -0.35
N GLN A 52 -13.39 8.10 0.66
CA GLN A 52 -12.88 8.97 1.71
C GLN A 52 -11.64 9.73 1.20
N GLU A 53 -11.57 11.03 1.50
CA GLU A 53 -10.32 11.78 1.37
C GLU A 53 -9.40 11.39 2.52
N VAL A 54 -8.39 10.55 2.23
CA VAL A 54 -7.47 10.02 3.24
C VAL A 54 -6.22 10.90 3.29
N PRO A 55 -5.90 11.55 4.43
CA PRO A 55 -4.68 12.33 4.57
C PRO A 55 -3.43 11.49 4.32
N LEU A 56 -2.55 11.95 3.42
CA LEU A 56 -1.24 11.36 3.16
C LEU A 56 -0.15 12.18 3.84
N LEU A 57 0.71 11.55 4.64
CA LEU A 57 1.81 12.22 5.33
C LEU A 57 3.14 11.49 5.08
N LEU A 58 4.13 12.23 4.58
CA LEU A 58 5.51 11.75 4.57
C LEU A 58 6.17 12.04 5.92
N VAL A 59 6.73 11.00 6.54
CA VAL A 59 7.24 11.05 7.91
C VAL A 59 8.62 10.43 8.03
N GLU A 60 9.34 10.78 9.10
CA GLU A 60 10.61 10.14 9.46
C GLU A 60 10.40 8.74 10.05
N ARG A 61 11.47 7.93 10.04
CA ARG A 61 11.47 6.57 10.58
C ARG A 61 10.95 6.50 12.03
N GLN A 62 11.33 7.46 12.88
CA GLN A 62 10.92 7.47 14.27
C GLN A 62 9.40 7.63 14.41
N ALA A 63 8.83 8.66 13.76
CA ALA A 63 7.39 8.91 13.79
C ALA A 63 6.59 7.72 13.22
N LEU A 64 7.11 7.06 12.16
CA LEU A 64 6.46 5.88 11.60
C LEU A 64 6.47 4.68 12.57
N ASN A 65 7.58 4.47 13.28
CA ASN A 65 7.68 3.42 14.30
C ASN A 65 6.76 3.70 15.51
N GLU A 66 6.70 4.94 15.98
CA GLU A 66 5.81 5.37 17.07
C GLU A 66 4.33 5.18 16.70
N ALA A 67 3.95 5.58 15.48
CA ALA A 67 2.60 5.37 14.98
C ALA A 67 2.23 3.88 14.88
N ARG A 68 3.19 3.04 14.46
CA ARG A 68 3.02 1.59 14.40
C ARG A 68 2.80 0.96 15.77
N GLU A 69 3.52 1.40 16.80
CA GLU A 69 3.35 0.90 18.18
C GLU A 69 1.97 1.26 18.76
N GLY A 70 1.40 2.40 18.33
CA GLY A 70 0.05 2.82 18.70
C GLY A 70 -1.07 2.05 18.00
N GLU A 71 -0.79 1.38 16.87
CA GLU A 71 -1.80 0.66 16.10
C GLU A 71 -2.09 -0.72 16.73
N LYS A 72 -3.29 -0.85 17.31
CA LYS A 72 -3.74 -2.08 18.00
C LYS A 72 -3.87 -3.31 17.09
N ASN A 73 -3.80 -3.13 15.78
CA ASN A 73 -3.90 -4.18 14.76
C ASN A 73 -2.54 -4.53 14.11
N GLY A 74 -1.40 -4.13 14.71
CA GLY A 74 -0.05 -4.31 14.14
C GLY A 74 0.17 -5.64 13.42
N HIS A 75 0.27 -5.58 12.09
CA HIS A 75 0.53 -6.70 11.20
C HIS A 75 2.01 -7.15 11.29
N TYR A 76 2.30 -8.41 10.96
CA TYR A 76 3.56 -9.13 11.24
C TYR A 76 4.85 -8.39 10.81
N HIS A 77 5.94 -8.62 11.54
CA HIS A 77 7.22 -7.89 11.42
C HIS A 77 7.95 -8.03 10.07
N MET A 78 7.96 -6.97 9.25
CA MET A 78 9.09 -6.67 8.36
C MET A 78 10.20 -5.94 9.15
N PRO A 79 11.49 -6.12 8.83
CA PRO A 79 12.59 -5.45 9.54
C PRO A 79 12.54 -3.91 9.48
N GLU A 80 11.87 -3.33 8.48
CA GLU A 80 11.62 -1.90 8.37
C GLU A 80 10.23 -1.63 7.78
N THR A 81 9.31 -1.12 8.60
CA THR A 81 8.05 -0.53 8.12
C THR A 81 8.36 0.73 7.30
N ARG A 82 7.79 0.83 6.10
CA ARG A 82 8.01 1.98 5.19
C ARG A 82 6.72 2.71 4.82
N GLY A 83 5.57 2.13 5.16
CA GLY A 83 4.24 2.72 5.06
C GLY A 83 3.38 2.22 6.21
N LEU A 84 2.31 2.97 6.52
CA LEU A 84 1.34 2.60 7.53
C LEU A 84 -0.03 3.21 7.21
N CYS A 85 -1.06 2.38 7.08
CA CYS A 85 -2.45 2.80 7.01
C CYS A 85 -3.08 2.85 8.41
N LEU A 86 -3.39 4.03 8.92
CA LEU A 86 -4.03 4.23 10.22
C LEU A 86 -5.56 4.20 10.10
N SER A 87 -6.22 3.57 11.06
CA SER A 87 -7.68 3.52 11.09
C SER A 87 -8.25 3.45 12.50
N GLU A 88 -9.45 4.00 12.69
CA GLU A 88 -10.22 3.92 13.92
C GLU A 88 -11.39 2.95 13.78
N GLU A 89 -11.55 2.04 14.74
CA GLU A 89 -12.68 1.11 14.80
C GLU A 89 -13.61 1.47 15.96
N GLN A 90 -14.85 1.86 15.66
CA GLN A 90 -15.88 2.06 16.68
C GLN A 90 -16.79 0.83 16.80
N THR A 91 -16.78 0.18 17.97
CA THR A 91 -17.71 -0.91 18.31
C THR A 91 -18.62 -0.46 19.45
N ILE A 92 -19.92 -0.34 19.18
CA ILE A 92 -20.94 -0.01 20.19
C ILE A 92 -21.65 -1.30 20.61
N SER A 93 -21.68 -1.58 21.92
CA SER A 93 -22.47 -2.65 22.53
C SER A 93 -23.81 -2.11 23.03
N THR A 94 -24.90 -2.88 22.83
CA THR A 94 -26.24 -2.49 23.33
C THR A 94 -26.75 -3.50 24.37
N VAL A 95 -27.55 -3.02 25.32
CA VAL A 95 -28.14 -3.83 26.40
C VAL A 95 -29.56 -4.22 26.02
N ARG A 96 -29.87 -5.53 25.94
CA ARG A 96 -31.26 -6.03 25.79
C ARG A 96 -31.89 -6.33 27.15
N ARG A 97 -33.21 -6.12 27.27
CA ARG A 97 -33.98 -6.46 28.49
C ARG A 97 -34.00 -7.98 28.74
N PRO A 98 -33.95 -8.43 30.00
CA PRO A 98 -34.04 -9.85 30.32
C PRO A 98 -35.43 -10.39 29.98
N ARG A 99 -35.51 -11.57 29.35
CA ARG A 99 -36.77 -12.32 29.23
C ARG A 99 -37.18 -12.80 30.62
N ILE A 100 -38.41 -12.48 31.04
CA ILE A 100 -38.98 -12.92 32.32
C ILE A 100 -39.28 -14.41 32.22
N GLY A 101 -38.32 -15.23 32.64
CA GLY A 101 -38.49 -16.65 32.96
C GLY A 101 -38.27 -16.84 34.46
N THR A 102 -39.11 -17.67 35.08
CA THR A 102 -39.20 -17.89 36.53
C THR A 102 -37.85 -18.15 37.19
N GLY A 103 -37.42 -17.21 38.04
CA GLY A 103 -36.47 -17.47 39.14
C GLY A 103 -34.99 -17.40 38.80
N LYS A 104 -34.48 -16.23 38.38
CA LYS A 104 -33.17 -15.61 38.74
C LYS A 104 -32.92 -14.43 37.79
N ARG A 105 -32.86 -13.20 38.33
CA ARG A 105 -32.56 -11.99 37.55
C ARG A 105 -31.05 -11.90 37.29
N ALA A 106 -30.59 -12.46 36.16
CA ALA A 106 -29.28 -12.16 35.61
C ALA A 106 -29.46 -11.30 34.36
N THR A 107 -28.87 -10.10 34.34
CA THR A 107 -28.76 -9.31 33.11
C THR A 107 -27.77 -10.02 32.20
N ILE A 108 -28.27 -10.69 31.15
CA ILE A 108 -27.41 -11.25 30.10
C ILE A 108 -27.17 -10.11 29.11
N THR A 109 -25.99 -9.50 29.17
CA THR A 109 -25.46 -8.64 28.10
C THR A 109 -25.03 -9.53 26.93
N GLU A 110 -25.89 -9.64 25.91
CA GLU A 110 -25.41 -10.08 24.60
C GLU A 110 -24.90 -8.85 23.84
N PRO A 111 -23.61 -8.79 23.46
CA PRO A 111 -23.11 -7.71 22.64
C PRO A 111 -23.73 -7.81 21.25
N TYR A 112 -24.76 -7.01 20.97
CA TYR A 112 -25.13 -6.74 19.58
C TYR A 112 -24.04 -5.84 18.99
N LYS A 113 -23.10 -6.44 18.24
CA LYS A 113 -22.09 -5.69 17.48
C LYS A 113 -22.79 -4.89 16.40
N LEU A 114 -22.87 -3.57 16.57
CA LEU A 114 -23.12 -2.66 15.45
C LEU A 114 -22.02 -2.86 14.39
N ARG A 115 -22.38 -2.73 13.11
CA ARG A 115 -21.43 -2.83 11.99
C ARG A 115 -20.21 -1.95 12.30
N ARG A 116 -19.00 -2.51 12.20
CA ARG A 116 -17.75 -1.76 12.26
C ARG A 116 -17.84 -0.63 11.24
N HIS A 117 -17.91 0.62 11.71
CA HIS A 117 -17.53 1.75 10.89
C HIS A 117 -16.04 1.94 11.13
N CYS A 118 -15.27 1.75 10.06
CA CYS A 118 -13.84 1.98 10.07
C CYS A 118 -13.60 3.25 9.26
N GLU A 119 -13.07 4.27 9.93
CA GLU A 119 -12.58 5.47 9.25
C GLU A 119 -11.06 5.34 9.12
N VAL A 120 -10.55 5.52 7.90
CA VAL A 120 -9.11 5.59 7.67
C VAL A 120 -8.68 7.01 8.02
N THR A 121 -7.80 7.15 9.00
CA THR A 121 -7.43 8.46 9.55
C THR A 121 -6.27 9.09 8.80
N ALA A 122 -5.30 8.29 8.37
CA ALA A 122 -4.19 8.73 7.53
C ALA A 122 -3.45 7.55 6.90
N ILE A 123 -2.73 7.82 5.81
CA ILE A 123 -1.66 6.96 5.30
C ILE A 123 -0.34 7.67 5.56
N LEU A 124 0.57 7.00 6.26
CA LEU A 124 1.92 7.47 6.53
C LEU A 124 2.89 6.75 5.61
N ILE A 125 3.84 7.47 5.03
CA ILE A 125 4.91 6.89 4.21
C ILE A 125 6.26 7.45 4.66
N LEU A 126 7.29 6.59 4.71
CA LEU A 126 8.63 7.03 5.02
C LEU A 126 9.15 7.97 3.92
N TYR A 127 9.58 9.17 4.30
CA TYR A 127 10.08 10.17 3.34
C TYR A 127 11.42 9.78 2.70
N GLY A 128 11.82 10.50 1.65
CA GLY A 128 13.11 10.31 1.00
C GLY A 128 13.25 8.99 0.24
N LEU A 129 12.14 8.30 -0.05
CA LEU A 129 12.14 7.09 -0.87
C LEU A 129 11.98 7.46 -2.36
N PRO A 130 12.62 6.72 -3.28
CA PRO A 130 12.44 6.91 -4.73
C PRO A 130 10.98 6.84 -5.14
N ARG A 131 10.57 7.66 -6.11
CA ARG A 131 9.18 7.82 -6.57
C ARG A 131 8.43 6.51 -6.78
N LEU A 132 9.02 5.54 -7.49
CA LEU A 132 8.38 4.24 -7.73
C LEU A 132 8.24 3.38 -6.47
N LEU A 133 9.18 3.47 -5.53
CA LEU A 133 9.07 2.77 -4.24
C LEU A 133 7.97 3.39 -3.39
N THR A 134 7.97 4.72 -3.29
CA THR A 134 6.92 5.48 -2.60
C THR A 134 5.56 5.12 -3.17
N GLY A 135 5.45 5.04 -4.50
CA GLY A 135 4.20 4.71 -5.17
C GLY A 135 3.74 3.28 -4.97
N SER A 136 4.65 2.30 -4.95
CA SER A 136 4.30 0.92 -4.63
C SER A 136 3.83 0.76 -3.18
N ILE A 137 4.50 1.43 -2.23
CA ILE A 137 4.10 1.41 -0.82
C ILE A 137 2.75 2.12 -0.65
N LEU A 138 2.57 3.29 -1.23
CA LEU A 138 1.30 4.04 -1.15
C LEU A 138 0.14 3.24 -1.77
N THR A 139 0.37 2.58 -2.91
CA THR A 139 -0.61 1.68 -3.51
C THR A 139 -0.95 0.52 -2.57
N HIS A 140 0.04 -0.05 -1.88
CA HIS A 140 -0.16 -1.10 -0.88
C HIS A 140 -1.00 -0.60 0.31
N GLU A 141 -0.62 0.51 0.93
CA GLU A 141 -1.35 1.10 2.08
C GLU A 141 -2.77 1.53 1.70
N MET A 142 -2.96 2.02 0.47
CA MET A 142 -4.28 2.40 -0.03
C MET A 142 -5.19 1.18 -0.24
N MET A 143 -4.62 -0.02 -0.45
CA MET A 143 -5.41 -1.25 -0.50
C MET A 143 -5.95 -1.62 0.89
N HIS A 144 -5.13 -1.50 1.95
CA HIS A 144 -5.62 -1.63 3.32
C HIS A 144 -6.75 -0.64 3.60
N ALA A 145 -6.57 0.62 3.21
CA ALA A 145 -7.60 1.65 3.37
C ALA A 145 -8.91 1.25 2.65
N TRP A 146 -8.81 0.81 1.39
CA TRP A 146 -9.95 0.41 0.58
C TRP A 146 -10.70 -0.80 1.17
N LEU A 147 -9.98 -1.84 1.61
CA LEU A 147 -10.56 -3.02 2.26
C LEU A 147 -11.36 -2.63 3.51
N ARG A 148 -10.77 -1.76 4.36
CA ARG A 148 -11.40 -1.27 5.59
C ARG A 148 -12.66 -0.46 5.30
N LEU A 149 -12.60 0.46 4.33
CA LEU A 149 -13.74 1.30 3.92
C LEU A 149 -14.87 0.50 3.26
N LYS A 150 -14.55 -0.55 2.51
CA LYS A 150 -15.56 -1.48 1.95
C LYS A 150 -16.12 -2.47 2.97
N GLY A 151 -15.64 -2.43 4.22
CA GLY A 151 -16.16 -3.23 5.32
C GLY A 151 -15.80 -4.72 5.20
N TYR A 152 -14.62 -5.03 4.68
CA TYR A 152 -14.08 -6.38 4.75
C TYR A 152 -13.97 -6.80 6.23
N ARG A 153 -14.31 -8.06 6.51
CA ARG A 153 -14.08 -8.65 7.83
C ARG A 153 -12.59 -8.72 8.11
N THR A 154 -12.19 -8.94 9.37
CA THR A 154 -10.78 -9.22 9.68
C THR A 154 -10.32 -10.44 8.88
N LEU A 155 -9.36 -10.22 7.98
CA LEU A 155 -8.75 -11.23 7.13
C LEU A 155 -7.54 -11.83 7.87
N SER A 156 -7.09 -13.01 7.43
CA SER A 156 -5.77 -13.48 7.82
C SER A 156 -4.70 -12.62 7.14
N GLN A 157 -3.54 -12.48 7.80
CA GLN A 157 -2.49 -11.57 7.33
C GLN A 157 -1.98 -11.95 5.95
N ASP A 158 -1.81 -13.22 5.64
CA ASP A 158 -1.39 -13.70 4.32
C ASP A 158 -2.36 -13.29 3.20
N VAL A 159 -3.67 -13.24 3.48
CA VAL A 159 -4.67 -12.81 2.49
C VAL A 159 -4.67 -11.29 2.34
N GLU A 160 -4.65 -10.55 3.45
CA GLU A 160 -4.66 -9.09 3.44
C GLU A 160 -3.37 -8.52 2.84
N GLU A 161 -2.21 -8.90 3.35
CA GLU A 161 -0.91 -8.47 2.83
C GLU A 161 -0.70 -8.95 1.40
N GLY A 162 -1.16 -10.17 1.09
CA GLY A 162 -1.06 -10.75 -0.24
C GLY A 162 -1.78 -9.94 -1.29
N ILE A 163 -3.06 -9.58 -1.07
CA ILE A 163 -3.80 -8.77 -2.03
C ILE A 163 -3.24 -7.34 -2.11
N CYS A 164 -2.76 -6.77 -0.99
CA CYS A 164 -2.10 -5.47 -0.99
C CYS A 164 -0.81 -5.47 -1.83
N GLN A 165 -0.01 -6.54 -1.77
CA GLN A 165 1.16 -6.74 -2.63
C GLN A 165 0.79 -6.90 -4.11
N VAL A 166 -0.33 -7.58 -4.41
CA VAL A 166 -0.82 -7.70 -5.79
C VAL A 166 -1.13 -6.33 -6.38
N LEU A 167 -1.81 -5.45 -5.65
CA LEU A 167 -2.12 -4.10 -6.14
C LEU A 167 -0.85 -3.27 -6.36
N ALA A 168 0.11 -3.34 -5.42
CA ALA A 168 1.42 -2.68 -5.58
C ALA A 168 2.17 -3.16 -6.83
N HIS A 169 2.18 -4.47 -7.08
CA HIS A 169 2.79 -5.09 -8.26
C HIS A 169 2.09 -4.69 -9.56
N MET A 170 0.76 -4.66 -9.57
CA MET A 170 -0.05 -4.22 -10.71
C MET A 170 0.23 -2.75 -11.05
N TRP A 171 0.31 -1.87 -10.06
CA TRP A 171 0.64 -0.47 -10.27
C TRP A 171 2.06 -0.31 -10.84
N LEU A 172 3.06 -0.97 -10.25
CA LEU A 172 4.44 -0.96 -10.76
C LEU A 172 4.49 -1.45 -12.22
N SER A 173 3.80 -2.54 -12.53
CA SER A 173 3.70 -3.08 -13.89
C SER A 173 3.09 -2.07 -14.86
N SER A 174 2.04 -1.34 -14.45
CA SER A 174 1.45 -0.28 -15.28
C SER A 174 2.44 0.82 -15.62
N LYS A 175 3.25 1.27 -14.66
CA LYS A 175 4.25 2.33 -14.87
C LYS A 175 5.39 1.89 -15.77
N LEU A 176 5.81 0.64 -15.67
CA LEU A 176 6.84 0.06 -16.53
C LEU A 176 6.33 -0.13 -17.98
N MET A 177 5.05 -0.45 -18.17
CA MET A 177 4.45 -0.60 -19.49
C MET A 177 4.22 0.75 -20.19
N SER A 178 3.72 1.76 -19.49
CA SER A 178 3.50 3.11 -20.04
C SER A 178 4.80 3.80 -20.48
N GLY A 179 5.94 3.47 -19.86
CA GLY A 179 7.26 3.95 -20.26
C GLY A 179 7.83 3.35 -21.55
N SER A 180 7.20 2.30 -22.10
CA SER A 180 7.70 1.59 -23.30
C SER A 180 7.13 2.13 -24.63
N GLY A 181 6.24 3.13 -24.58
CA GLY A 181 5.40 3.55 -25.72
C GLY A 181 5.68 4.91 -26.38
N SER A 182 6.65 5.71 -25.93
CA SER A 182 6.93 7.03 -26.55
C SER A 182 8.26 7.07 -27.32
N ASN A 183 8.37 6.27 -28.39
CA ASN A 183 9.34 6.47 -29.46
C ASN A 183 8.65 6.95 -30.76
N ILE A 184 7.61 7.78 -30.64
CA ILE A 184 7.11 8.55 -31.78
C ILE A 184 7.95 9.80 -31.89
N ALA A 185 8.80 9.81 -32.91
CA ALA A 185 9.70 10.88 -33.28
C ALA A 185 9.01 12.26 -33.24
N SER A 186 9.62 13.20 -32.54
CA SER A 186 9.41 14.63 -32.77
C SER A 186 10.77 15.29 -32.79
N THR A 187 11.20 15.60 -34.01
CA THR A 187 12.38 16.38 -34.34
C THR A 187 12.27 17.78 -33.74
N SER A 188 13.15 18.13 -32.79
CA SER A 188 13.78 19.45 -32.71
C SER A 188 14.82 19.52 -31.59
N SER A 189 15.85 20.31 -31.88
CA SER A 189 17.18 20.39 -31.28
C SER A 189 17.24 20.98 -29.86
N SER A 190 17.86 20.25 -28.92
CA SER A 190 18.71 20.79 -27.83
C SER A 190 19.52 19.66 -27.16
N ALA A 191 20.80 19.55 -27.52
CA ALA A 191 21.64 18.37 -27.28
C ALA A 191 22.23 18.23 -25.86
N SER A 192 21.79 19.02 -24.87
CA SER A 192 22.33 18.97 -23.49
C SER A 192 21.31 18.57 -22.41
N THR A 193 20.00 18.67 -22.66
CA THR A 193 18.93 18.29 -21.72
C THR A 193 18.27 16.95 -22.03
N ALA A 194 18.40 16.45 -23.27
CA ALA A 194 17.85 15.14 -23.68
C ALA A 194 18.56 13.95 -23.01
N LEU A 195 19.89 14.03 -22.83
CA LEU A 195 20.71 12.96 -22.22
C LEU A 195 20.37 12.67 -20.76
N ARG A 196 19.97 13.69 -19.98
CA ARG A 196 19.60 13.51 -18.56
C ARG A 196 18.20 12.92 -18.39
N ARG A 197 17.27 13.23 -19.31
CA ARG A 197 15.90 12.69 -19.28
C ARG A 197 15.87 11.21 -19.67
N ASP A 198 16.72 10.80 -20.62
CA ASP A 198 16.80 9.43 -21.12
C ASP A 198 17.55 8.48 -20.17
N THR A 199 18.57 8.99 -19.46
CA THR A 199 19.27 8.22 -18.41
C THR A 199 18.45 8.14 -17.11
N GLY A 200 17.79 9.23 -16.71
CA GLY A 200 16.87 9.25 -15.56
C GLY A 200 15.68 8.29 -15.73
N SER A 201 15.09 8.24 -16.93
CA SER A 201 14.01 7.29 -17.25
C SER A 201 14.49 5.84 -17.26
N GLN A 202 15.70 5.56 -17.76
CA GLN A 202 16.26 4.20 -17.77
C GLN A 202 16.61 3.71 -16.35
N TYR A 203 17.19 4.57 -15.50
CA TYR A 203 17.46 4.25 -14.10
C TYR A 203 16.16 3.99 -13.35
N GLU A 204 15.19 4.89 -13.45
CA GLU A 204 13.88 4.74 -12.80
C GLU A 204 13.19 3.44 -13.25
N ARG A 205 13.28 3.08 -14.53
CA ARG A 205 12.76 1.80 -15.04
C ARG A 205 13.46 0.59 -14.41
N LYS A 206 14.81 0.57 -14.38
CA LYS A 206 15.58 -0.51 -13.73
C LYS A 206 15.23 -0.63 -12.26
N LEU A 207 15.02 0.49 -11.59
CA LEU A 207 14.65 0.54 -10.18
C LEU A 207 13.23 -0.01 -9.97
N GLY A 208 12.28 0.33 -10.85
CA GLY A 208 10.94 -0.24 -10.85
C GLY A 208 10.91 -1.75 -11.11
N GLU A 209 11.71 -2.24 -12.07
CA GLU A 209 11.90 -3.68 -12.32
C GLU A 209 12.49 -4.38 -11.09
N PHE A 210 13.44 -3.74 -10.40
CA PHE A 210 14.01 -4.25 -9.16
C PHE A 210 12.96 -4.37 -8.06
N PHE A 211 12.15 -3.34 -7.80
CA PHE A 211 11.09 -3.42 -6.78
C PHE A 211 10.03 -4.46 -7.12
N LYS A 212 9.63 -4.55 -8.39
CA LYS A 212 8.73 -5.58 -8.86
C LYS A 212 9.29 -6.99 -8.58
N HIS A 213 10.56 -7.20 -8.89
CA HIS A 213 11.24 -8.46 -8.60
C HIS A 213 11.33 -8.74 -7.10
N GLN A 214 11.51 -7.72 -6.24
CA GLN A 214 11.50 -7.91 -4.78
C GLN A 214 10.15 -8.44 -4.28
N ILE A 215 9.03 -7.97 -4.81
CA ILE A 215 7.70 -8.51 -4.46
C ILE A 215 7.58 -9.97 -4.94
N GLU A 216 7.97 -10.26 -6.18
CA GLU A 216 7.86 -11.59 -6.77
C GLU A 216 8.74 -12.65 -6.08
N SER A 217 9.91 -12.25 -5.60
CA SER A 217 10.92 -13.13 -4.99
C SER A 217 10.90 -13.12 -3.46
N ASP A 218 9.95 -12.41 -2.83
CA ASP A 218 9.81 -12.38 -1.38
C ASP A 218 9.59 -13.80 -0.84
N ILE A 219 10.44 -14.23 0.09
CA ILE A 219 10.43 -15.56 0.69
C ILE A 219 9.57 -15.65 1.96
N SER A 220 9.03 -14.52 2.41
CA SER A 220 8.20 -14.48 3.61
C SER A 220 6.87 -15.21 3.37
N HIS A 221 6.40 -15.89 4.42
CA HIS A 221 5.14 -16.62 4.36
C HIS A 221 3.92 -15.68 4.27
N VAL A 222 4.00 -14.49 4.85
CA VAL A 222 2.87 -13.54 4.83
C VAL A 222 2.84 -12.74 3.54
N TYR A 223 3.93 -12.03 3.21
CA TYR A 223 3.96 -11.17 2.04
C TYR A 223 4.25 -11.95 0.75
N GLY A 224 5.26 -12.84 0.78
CA GLY A 224 5.68 -13.60 -0.39
C GLY A 224 4.68 -14.68 -0.82
N ASP A 225 4.35 -15.62 0.07
CA ASP A 225 3.36 -16.66 -0.26
C ASP A 225 1.96 -16.05 -0.47
N GLY A 226 1.58 -15.06 0.35
CA GLY A 226 0.34 -14.30 0.18
C GLY A 226 0.25 -13.62 -1.18
N PHE A 227 1.32 -12.94 -1.64
CA PHE A 227 1.39 -12.37 -2.97
C PHE A 227 1.25 -13.44 -4.06
N ARG A 228 1.98 -14.56 -3.96
CA ARG A 228 1.90 -15.63 -4.97
C ARG A 228 0.49 -16.21 -5.09
N ALA A 229 -0.16 -16.48 -3.96
CA ALA A 229 -1.54 -16.98 -3.92
C ALA A 229 -2.53 -15.95 -4.48
N GLY A 230 -2.42 -14.69 -4.06
CA GLY A 230 -3.27 -13.60 -4.56
C GLY A 230 -3.07 -13.34 -6.05
N GLN A 231 -1.83 -13.34 -6.53
CA GLN A 231 -1.49 -13.14 -7.93
C GLN A 231 -2.02 -14.28 -8.80
N GLU A 232 -1.94 -15.52 -8.32
CA GLU A 232 -2.53 -16.67 -8.99
C GLU A 232 -4.06 -16.55 -9.09
N ALA A 233 -4.72 -16.19 -7.99
CA ALA A 233 -6.16 -15.97 -7.94
C ALA A 233 -6.60 -14.87 -8.91
N VAL A 234 -5.97 -13.69 -8.87
CA VAL A 234 -6.27 -12.57 -9.76
C VAL A 234 -6.03 -12.93 -11.23
N ARG A 235 -4.96 -13.67 -11.53
CA ARG A 235 -4.68 -14.14 -12.89
C ARG A 235 -5.76 -15.12 -13.39
N LYS A 236 -6.27 -15.99 -12.52
CA LYS A 236 -7.23 -17.05 -12.87
C LYS A 236 -8.67 -16.54 -12.96
N TYR A 237 -9.05 -15.62 -12.07
CA TYR A 237 -10.45 -15.21 -11.88
C TYR A 237 -10.72 -13.71 -12.14
N GLY A 238 -9.68 -12.91 -12.31
CA GLY A 238 -9.77 -11.46 -12.32
C GLY A 238 -9.78 -10.86 -10.90
N LEU A 239 -9.45 -9.57 -10.81
CA LEU A 239 -9.35 -8.86 -9.54
C LEU A 239 -10.71 -8.77 -8.81
N GLU A 240 -11.76 -8.35 -9.52
CA GLU A 240 -13.10 -8.19 -8.94
C GLU A 240 -13.64 -9.50 -8.35
N SER A 241 -13.59 -10.60 -9.12
CA SER A 241 -14.03 -11.91 -8.63
C SER A 241 -13.24 -12.39 -7.42
N THR A 242 -11.92 -12.13 -7.42
CA THR A 242 -11.03 -12.48 -6.31
C THR A 242 -11.41 -11.70 -5.05
N LEU A 243 -11.61 -10.40 -5.16
CA LEU A 243 -12.02 -9.52 -4.06
C LEU A 243 -13.40 -9.91 -3.52
N ASN A 244 -14.38 -10.14 -4.38
CA ASN A 244 -15.70 -10.63 -3.99
C ASN A 244 -15.61 -11.97 -3.23
N HIS A 245 -14.74 -12.88 -3.67
CA HIS A 245 -14.52 -14.14 -2.98
C HIS A 245 -13.89 -13.92 -1.60
N ILE A 246 -12.84 -13.10 -1.49
CA ILE A 246 -12.21 -12.74 -0.21
C ILE A 246 -13.23 -12.12 0.74
N GLN A 247 -14.11 -11.23 0.25
CA GLN A 247 -15.14 -10.61 1.08
C GLN A 247 -16.09 -11.66 1.69
N MET A 248 -16.46 -12.67 0.90
CA MET A 248 -17.39 -13.72 1.31
C MET A 248 -16.72 -14.77 2.21
N THR A 249 -15.53 -15.25 1.84
CA THR A 249 -14.90 -16.43 2.44
C THR A 249 -13.71 -16.12 3.32
N GLY A 250 -13.15 -14.90 3.23
CA GLY A 250 -11.94 -14.45 3.92
C GLY A 250 -10.64 -15.08 3.42
N CYS A 251 -10.68 -15.85 2.34
CA CYS A 251 -9.53 -16.54 1.76
C CYS A 251 -9.40 -16.20 0.27
N PHE A 252 -8.25 -16.50 -0.34
CA PHE A 252 -8.14 -16.50 -1.80
C PHE A 252 -8.97 -17.64 -2.41
N PRO A 253 -9.54 -17.45 -3.62
CA PRO A 253 -10.21 -18.52 -4.34
C PRO A 253 -9.22 -19.62 -4.74
N PRO A 254 -9.65 -20.91 -4.73
CA PRO A 254 -8.80 -22.07 -5.05
C PRO A 254 -8.46 -22.22 -6.53
#